data_AF-A0A3M1CIV7-F1
#
_entry.id   AF-A0A3M1CIV7-F1
#
_cell.length_a   1.000
_cell.length_b   1.000
_cell.length_c   1.000
_cell.angle_alpha   90.00
_cell.angle_beta   90.00
_cell.angle_gamma   90.00
#
_symmetry.space_group_name_H-M   'P 1'
#
loop_
_entity.id
_entity.type
_entity.pdbx_description
1 polymer ?
#
loop_
_entity_poly.entity_id
_entity_poly.type
_entity_poly.pdbx_seq_one_letter_code
_entity_poly.pdbx_strand_id
1 'polypeptide(L)'
;PYEGVFVAGVEGGPIHQLTRRPCMAFFWCRGGRRLVVASLDRDAGCARWSRIDIDESDPTESVEQELAPFWPTQAQLFQLHFFEQYVPSHGLVDPTGRWLVYASFPDPLDSLADGRPRIECIDLDAADPEPVVLAHGRFASFAPPRMG
;
A
#
# COMPACT_ATOMS: atom_id res chain seq x y z
N PRO A 1 -3.44 -14.25 2.70
CA PRO A 1 -2.61 -13.54 1.70
C PRO A 1 -2.54 -14.32 0.39
N TYR A 2 -2.54 -13.60 -0.72
CA TYR A 2 -2.42 -14.09 -2.08
C TYR A 2 -0.94 -14.35 -2.44
N GLU A 3 -0.69 -15.19 -3.43
CA GLU A 3 0.65 -15.56 -3.92
C GLU A 3 1.19 -14.53 -4.94
N GLY A 4 1.28 -13.28 -4.51
CA GLY A 4 1.73 -12.18 -5.35
C GLY A 4 0.61 -11.41 -6.02
N VAL A 5 1.02 -10.57 -6.98
CA VAL A 5 0.12 -9.74 -7.80
C VAL A 5 0.41 -10.02 -9.26
N PHE A 6 -0.66 -10.15 -10.05
CA PHE A 6 -0.60 -10.40 -11.48
C PHE A 6 -1.42 -9.37 -12.23
N VAL A 7 -0.96 -9.00 -13.43
CA VAL A 7 -1.72 -8.23 -14.41
C VAL A 7 -2.05 -9.15 -15.57
N ALA A 8 -3.31 -9.14 -16.00
CA ALA A 8 -3.80 -9.93 -17.11
C ALA A 8 -4.37 -9.02 -18.20
N GLY A 9 -4.03 -9.31 -19.46
CA GLY A 9 -4.69 -8.68 -20.60
C GLY A 9 -6.15 -9.14 -20.71
N VAL A 10 -7.08 -8.21 -20.86
CA VAL A 10 -8.54 -8.47 -20.81
C VAL A 10 -9.01 -9.41 -21.93
N GLU A 11 -8.34 -9.43 -23.08
CA GLU A 11 -8.72 -10.21 -24.27
C GLU A 11 -7.88 -11.48 -24.46
N GLY A 12 -7.63 -12.22 -23.37
CA GLY A 12 -6.79 -13.42 -23.42
C GLY A 12 -5.30 -13.11 -23.63
N GLY A 13 -4.92 -11.87 -23.33
CA GLY A 13 -3.52 -11.45 -23.34
C GLY A 13 -2.70 -12.18 -22.28
N PRO A 14 -1.37 -12.08 -22.36
CA PRO A 14 -0.49 -12.72 -21.41
C PRO A 14 -0.75 -12.25 -19.97
N ILE A 15 -0.49 -13.16 -19.02
CA ILE A 15 -0.54 -12.89 -17.58
C ILE A 15 0.90 -12.64 -17.12
N HIS A 16 1.11 -11.48 -16.49
CA HIS A 16 2.42 -11.06 -15.99
C HIS A 16 2.38 -10.95 -14.48
N GLN A 17 3.35 -11.58 -13.81
CA GLN A 17 3.50 -11.45 -12.37
C GLN A 17 4.29 -10.19 -12.06
N LEU A 18 3.69 -9.27 -11.30
CA LEU A 18 4.30 -8.01 -10.89
C LEU A 18 5.17 -8.17 -9.64
N THR A 19 4.73 -9.00 -8.69
CA THR A 19 5.53 -9.35 -7.51
C THR A 19 5.23 -10.77 -7.06
N ARG A 20 6.24 -11.42 -6.48
CA ARG A 20 6.12 -12.75 -5.85
C ARG A 20 5.90 -12.66 -4.34
N ARG A 21 5.97 -11.46 -3.76
CA ARG A 21 5.77 -11.29 -2.31
C ARG A 21 4.33 -11.63 -1.92
N PRO A 22 4.11 -12.28 -0.76
CA PRO A 22 2.75 -12.53 -0.27
C PRO A 22 1.96 -11.21 -0.20
N CYS A 23 0.86 -11.12 -0.96
CA CYS A 23 0.05 -9.91 -1.05
C CYS A 23 -1.12 -9.99 -0.08
N MET A 24 -1.30 -8.97 0.75
CA MET A 24 -2.53 -8.78 1.53
C MET A 24 -3.55 -7.95 0.76
N ALA A 25 -3.11 -6.81 0.25
CA ALA A 25 -3.91 -5.83 -0.45
C ALA A 25 -3.06 -5.10 -1.49
N PHE A 26 -3.69 -4.62 -2.54
CA PHE A 26 -3.07 -3.70 -3.48
C PHE A 26 -4.02 -2.56 -3.84
N PHE A 27 -3.45 -1.42 -4.20
CA PHE A 27 -4.18 -0.20 -4.52
C PHE A 27 -3.60 0.43 -5.77
N TRP A 28 -4.40 0.53 -6.82
CA TRP A 28 -3.99 1.25 -8.03
C TRP A 28 -3.87 2.74 -7.74
N CYS A 29 -2.75 3.33 -8.17
CA CYS A 29 -2.61 4.77 -8.28
C CYS A 29 -3.35 5.25 -9.54
N ARG A 30 -3.71 6.54 -9.55
CA ARG A 30 -4.35 7.16 -10.72
C ARG A 30 -3.47 6.99 -11.96
N GLY A 31 -4.07 6.56 -13.07
CA GLY A 31 -3.38 6.31 -14.34
C GLY A 31 -3.05 4.85 -14.62
N GLY A 32 -3.22 3.93 -13.65
CA GLY A 32 -3.20 2.48 -13.90
C GLY A 32 -1.83 1.89 -14.24
N ARG A 33 -0.74 2.64 -14.04
CA ARG A 33 0.65 2.18 -14.25
C ARG A 33 1.46 2.05 -12.98
N ARG A 34 0.83 2.30 -11.85
CA ARG A 34 1.46 2.22 -10.54
C ARG A 34 0.47 1.64 -9.57
N LEU A 35 0.95 0.79 -8.69
CA LEU A 35 0.19 0.22 -7.60
C LEU A 35 1.03 0.22 -6.32
N VAL A 36 0.35 0.34 -5.20
CA VAL A 36 0.94 0.15 -3.87
C VAL A 36 0.47 -1.19 -3.34
N VAL A 37 1.38 -1.99 -2.81
CA VAL A 37 1.12 -3.35 -2.32
C VAL A 37 1.46 -3.44 -0.83
N ALA A 38 0.51 -3.91 -0.04
CA ALA A 38 0.76 -4.37 1.33
C ALA A 38 1.11 -5.85 1.31
N SER A 39 2.25 -6.21 1.88
CA SER A 39 2.71 -7.58 2.04
C SER A 39 2.92 -7.93 3.52
N LEU A 40 2.88 -9.21 3.86
CA LEU A 40 3.27 -9.70 5.19
C LEU A 40 4.70 -10.16 5.17
N ASP A 41 5.51 -9.61 6.08
CA ASP A 41 6.83 -10.12 6.42
C ASP A 41 6.71 -10.93 7.72
N ARG A 42 6.62 -12.25 7.57
CA ARG A 42 6.43 -13.16 8.71
C ARG A 42 7.69 -13.26 9.57
N ASP A 43 8.86 -13.08 8.97
CA ASP A 43 10.14 -13.19 9.67
C ASP A 43 10.39 -11.95 10.52
N ALA A 44 10.06 -10.76 9.99
CA ALA A 44 10.11 -9.51 10.74
C ALA A 44 8.89 -9.26 11.65
N GLY A 45 7.83 -10.07 11.52
CA GLY A 45 6.61 -9.91 12.30
C GLY A 45 5.86 -8.61 12.01
N CYS A 46 5.99 -8.07 10.79
CA CYS A 46 5.40 -6.81 10.36
C CYS A 46 4.72 -6.94 8.99
N ALA A 47 4.03 -5.88 8.57
CA ALA A 47 3.62 -5.72 7.19
C ALA A 47 4.59 -4.76 6.48
N ARG A 48 4.66 -4.82 5.15
CA ARG A 48 5.49 -3.92 4.34
C ARG A 48 4.70 -3.32 3.20
N TRP A 49 4.90 -2.03 2.98
CA TRP A 49 4.46 -1.33 1.79
C TRP A 49 5.54 -1.38 0.72
N SER A 50 5.17 -1.73 -0.50
CA SER A 50 5.97 -1.52 -1.71
C SER A 50 5.17 -0.77 -2.77
N ARG A 51 5.88 -0.03 -3.63
CA ARG A 51 5.35 0.58 -4.85
C ARG A 51 5.85 -0.26 -6.02
N ILE A 52 4.97 -0.55 -6.96
CA ILE A 52 5.33 -1.17 -8.23
C ILE A 52 4.95 -0.19 -9.33
N ASP A 53 5.94 0.22 -10.12
CA ASP A 53 5.77 1.01 -11.33
C ASP A 53 5.87 0.09 -12.55
N ILE A 54 4.87 0.13 -13.42
CA ILE A 54 4.76 -0.67 -14.65
C ILE A 54 5.23 0.20 -15.81
N ASP A 55 6.12 -0.34 -16.66
CA ASP A 55 6.63 0.40 -17.80
C ASP A 55 5.52 0.71 -18.82
N GLU A 56 5.53 1.93 -19.36
CA GLU A 56 4.54 2.40 -20.34
C GLU A 56 4.68 1.69 -21.70
N SER A 57 5.92 1.44 -22.12
CA SER A 57 6.26 0.81 -23.38
C SER A 57 6.18 -0.71 -23.34
N ASP A 58 6.37 -1.31 -22.16
CA ASP A 58 6.25 -2.75 -21.96
C ASP A 58 5.61 -3.10 -20.59
N PRO A 59 4.30 -3.41 -20.54
CA PRO A 59 3.63 -3.80 -19.29
C PRO A 59 4.13 -5.10 -18.64
N THR A 60 5.03 -5.84 -19.31
CA THR A 60 5.71 -7.01 -18.75
C THR A 60 6.91 -6.62 -17.90
N GLU A 61 7.41 -5.39 -18.05
CA GLU A 61 8.46 -4.82 -17.22
C GLU A 61 7.86 -3.98 -16.08
N SER A 62 8.39 -4.19 -14.88
CA SER A 62 8.02 -3.39 -13.72
C SER A 62 9.18 -3.25 -12.74
N VAL A 63 9.18 -2.15 -12.00
CA VAL A 63 10.16 -1.86 -10.95
C VAL A 63 9.43 -1.82 -9.63
N GLU A 64 9.86 -2.67 -8.69
CA GLU A 64 9.34 -2.68 -7.32
C GLU A 64 10.31 -1.92 -6.40
N GLN A 65 9.79 -0.90 -5.71
CA GLN A 65 10.49 -0.15 -4.65
C GLN A 65 9.84 -0.45 -3.31
N GLU A 66 10.63 -0.88 -2.33
CA GLU A 66 10.15 -0.98 -0.94
C GLU A 66 9.99 0.43 -0.35
N LEU A 67 8.89 0.67 0.37
CA LEU A 67 8.58 1.96 0.96
C LEU A 67 8.84 1.96 2.46
N ALA A 68 8.10 1.14 3.21
CA ALA A 68 8.24 1.10 4.67
C ALA A 68 7.67 -0.20 5.28
N PRO A 69 8.29 -0.73 6.34
CA PRO A 69 7.62 -1.66 7.25
C PRO A 69 6.60 -0.91 8.12
N PHE A 70 5.56 -1.63 8.58
CA PHE A 70 4.58 -1.10 9.52
C PHE A 70 3.92 -2.20 10.35
N TRP A 71 3.46 -1.85 11.56
CA TRP A 71 2.71 -2.74 12.43
C TRP A 71 1.24 -2.34 12.43
N PRO A 72 0.38 -2.98 11.63
CA PRO A 72 -0.98 -2.49 11.42
C PRO A 72 -1.78 -2.44 12.71
N THR A 73 -2.60 -1.40 12.86
CA THR A 73 -3.68 -1.44 13.86
C THR A 73 -4.69 -2.52 13.47
N GLN A 74 -5.56 -2.93 14.41
CA GLN A 74 -6.61 -3.89 14.10
C GLN A 74 -7.54 -3.39 12.98
N ALA A 75 -7.88 -2.10 12.95
CA ALA A 75 -8.72 -1.51 11.91
C ALA A 75 -8.00 -1.47 10.54
N GLN A 76 -6.71 -1.13 10.53
CA GLN A 76 -5.89 -1.18 9.32
C GLN A 76 -5.82 -2.62 8.79
N LEU A 77 -5.50 -3.59 9.66
CA LEU A 77 -5.40 -4.99 9.28
C LEU A 77 -6.72 -5.53 8.71
N PHE A 78 -7.84 -5.12 9.30
CA PHE A 78 -9.18 -5.46 8.82
C PHE A 78 -9.44 -4.89 7.42
N GLN A 79 -9.16 -3.59 7.21
CA GLN A 79 -9.30 -2.96 5.91
C GLN A 79 -8.43 -3.63 4.83
N LEU A 80 -7.19 -4.02 5.15
CA LEU A 80 -6.31 -4.72 4.22
C LEU A 80 -6.83 -6.11 3.86
N HIS A 81 -7.41 -6.85 4.81
CA HIS A 81 -7.99 -8.17 4.52
C HIS A 81 -9.20 -8.11 3.60
N PHE A 82 -9.97 -7.01 3.66
CA PHE A 82 -11.20 -6.82 2.89
C PHE A 82 -11.07 -5.67 1.89
N PHE A 83 -9.85 -5.42 1.39
CA PHE A 83 -9.53 -4.21 0.63
C PHE A 83 -10.45 -4.03 -0.59
N GLU A 84 -10.77 -5.11 -1.30
CA GLU A 84 -11.66 -5.12 -2.46
C GLU A 84 -13.05 -4.52 -2.19
N GLN A 85 -13.55 -4.61 -0.95
CA GLN A 85 -14.83 -4.04 -0.53
C GLN A 85 -14.71 -2.56 -0.11
N TYR A 86 -13.53 -2.15 0.37
CA TYR A 86 -13.31 -0.83 0.96
C TYR A 86 -12.67 0.18 0.01
N VAL A 87 -11.86 -0.26 -0.96
CA VAL A 87 -11.14 0.61 -1.91
C VAL A 87 -12.03 1.71 -2.53
N PRO A 88 -13.30 1.45 -2.95
CA PRO A 88 -14.13 2.49 -3.55
C PRO A 88 -14.53 3.63 -2.60
N SER A 89 -14.51 3.41 -1.28
CA SER A 89 -15.03 4.35 -0.27
C SER A 89 -13.97 4.83 0.73
N HIS A 90 -12.94 4.02 0.97
CA HIS A 90 -11.87 4.23 1.94
C HIS A 90 -10.53 3.99 1.26
N GLY A 91 -10.22 4.82 0.26
CA GLY A 91 -8.95 4.76 -0.45
C GLY A 91 -7.78 5.08 0.48
N LEU A 92 -6.76 4.23 0.49
CA LEU A 92 -5.50 4.51 1.19
C LEU A 92 -4.55 5.34 0.34
N VAL A 93 -4.72 5.31 -0.98
CA VAL A 93 -4.02 6.18 -1.92
C VAL A 93 -4.95 7.35 -2.26
N ASP A 94 -4.39 8.56 -2.27
CA ASP A 94 -5.17 9.75 -2.58
C ASP A 94 -5.59 9.79 -4.06
N PRO A 95 -6.59 10.61 -4.42
CA PRO A 95 -7.07 10.69 -5.80
C PRO A 95 -6.02 11.13 -6.82
N THR A 96 -4.93 11.78 -6.41
CA THR A 96 -3.82 12.12 -7.32
C THR A 96 -2.87 10.95 -7.58
N GLY A 97 -2.83 9.94 -6.69
CA GLY A 97 -1.91 8.81 -6.76
C GLY A 97 -0.54 9.09 -6.16
N ARG A 98 -0.39 10.19 -5.42
CA ARG A 98 0.87 10.64 -4.83
C ARG A 98 1.00 10.24 -3.38
N TRP A 99 -0.08 10.22 -2.62
CA TRP A 99 0.00 10.03 -1.17
C TRP A 99 -0.61 8.71 -0.77
N LEU A 100 0.13 7.94 0.03
CA LEU A 100 -0.38 6.78 0.74
C LEU A 100 -0.62 7.16 2.20
N VAL A 101 -1.77 6.84 2.78
CA VAL A 101 -2.07 7.00 4.21
C VAL A 101 -2.37 5.65 4.84
N TYR A 102 -1.91 5.42 6.07
CA TYR A 102 -2.20 4.19 6.81
C TYR A 102 -2.06 4.40 8.33
N ALA A 103 -2.62 3.49 9.11
CA ALA A 103 -2.48 3.48 10.57
C ALA A 103 -1.56 2.33 11.03
N SER A 104 -0.59 2.66 11.89
CA SER A 104 0.39 1.71 12.42
C SER A 104 0.65 1.92 13.91
N PHE A 105 1.17 0.90 14.57
CA PHE A 105 1.92 1.04 15.81
C PHE A 105 3.39 1.35 15.49
N PRO A 106 4.09 2.04 16.41
CA PRO A 106 5.54 2.15 16.35
C PRO A 106 6.19 0.77 16.28
N ASP A 107 7.44 0.73 15.81
CA ASP A 107 8.25 -0.49 15.88
C ASP A 107 8.27 -1.02 17.32
N PRO A 108 7.83 -2.27 17.57
CA PRO A 108 7.82 -2.85 18.91
C PRO A 108 9.23 -3.00 19.51
N LEU A 109 10.28 -2.93 18.71
CA LEU A 109 11.67 -2.94 19.16
C LEU A 109 12.18 -1.53 19.52
N ASP A 110 11.46 -0.47 19.15
CA ASP A 110 11.80 0.90 19.56
C ASP A 110 11.34 1.17 21.00
N SER A 111 12.28 1.01 21.93
CA SER A 111 12.05 1.26 23.36
C SER A 111 11.69 2.71 23.72
N LEU A 112 11.92 3.68 22.82
CA LEU A 112 11.59 5.09 23.04
C LEU A 112 10.19 5.45 22.55
N ALA A 113 9.51 4.54 21.86
CA ALA A 113 8.19 4.77 21.34
C ALA A 113 7.14 4.87 22.45
N ASP A 114 6.16 5.76 22.26
CA ASP A 114 5.06 5.98 23.21
C ASP A 114 3.99 4.86 23.22
N GLY A 115 4.18 3.84 22.38
CA GLY A 115 3.26 2.72 22.19
C GLY A 115 1.90 3.08 21.58
N ARG A 116 1.68 4.34 21.19
CA ARG A 116 0.39 4.80 20.66
C ARG A 116 0.35 4.65 19.15
N PRO A 117 -0.79 4.20 18.58
CA PRO A 117 -0.92 4.08 17.15
C PRO A 117 -0.96 5.46 16.49
N ARG A 118 -0.42 5.52 15.27
CA ARG A 118 -0.16 6.73 14.50
C ARG A 118 -0.80 6.60 13.13
N ILE A 119 -1.21 7.74 12.59
CA ILE A 119 -1.53 7.88 11.18
C ILE A 119 -0.27 8.39 10.50
N GLU A 120 0.18 7.63 9.51
CA GLU A 120 1.38 7.90 8.74
C GLU A 120 1.01 8.16 7.29
N CYS A 121 1.87 8.93 6.61
CA CYS A 121 1.71 9.22 5.20
C CYS A 121 3.05 9.15 4.47
N ILE A 122 3.04 8.57 3.26
CA ILE A 122 4.22 8.45 2.39
C ILE A 122 3.95 9.25 1.11
N ASP A 123 4.94 10.05 0.70
CA ASP A 123 4.99 10.65 -0.64
C ASP A 123 5.52 9.62 -1.64
N LEU A 124 4.63 9.06 -2.45
CA LEU A 124 4.95 8.05 -3.46
C LEU A 124 5.76 8.60 -4.63
N ASP A 125 5.91 9.92 -4.76
CA ASP A 125 6.74 10.54 -5.80
C ASP A 125 8.13 10.97 -5.26
N ALA A 126 8.38 10.81 -3.96
CA ALA A 126 9.70 11.08 -3.40
C ALA A 126 10.73 10.05 -3.91
N ALA A 127 11.95 10.53 -4.18
CA ALA A 127 13.07 9.67 -4.58
C ALA A 127 13.45 8.68 -3.47
N ASP A 128 13.41 9.16 -2.23
CA ASP A 128 13.61 8.37 -1.01
C ASP A 128 12.37 8.54 -0.11
N PRO A 129 11.34 7.71 -0.29
CA PRO A 129 10.06 7.89 0.37
C PRO A 129 10.11 7.45 1.84
N GLU A 130 10.05 8.41 2.76
CA GLU A 130 9.94 8.15 4.20
C GLU A 130 8.53 8.44 4.74
N PRO A 131 8.00 7.61 5.66
CA PRO A 131 6.75 7.91 6.34
C PRO A 131 6.84 9.14 7.24
N VAL A 132 5.84 10.01 7.14
CA VAL A 132 5.63 11.15 8.06
C VAL A 132 4.43 10.88 8.94
N VAL A 133 4.59 11.05 10.25
CA VAL A 133 3.48 10.96 11.22
C VAL A 133 2.60 12.21 11.10
N LEU A 134 1.33 12.01 10.74
CA LEU A 134 0.35 13.09 10.64
C LEU A 134 -0.38 13.34 11.96
N ALA A 135 -0.72 12.27 12.68
CA ALA A 135 -1.50 12.34 13.92
C ALA A 135 -1.42 11.03 14.72
N HIS A 136 -1.93 11.04 15.96
CA HIS A 136 -2.32 9.80 16.64
C HIS A 136 -3.68 9.33 16.12
N GLY A 137 -3.82 8.04 15.88
CA GLY A 137 -5.07 7.48 15.37
C GLY A 137 -4.96 6.00 15.08
N ARG A 138 -6.11 5.36 14.86
CA ARG A 138 -6.19 3.92 14.59
C ARG A 138 -6.66 3.57 13.19
N PHE A 139 -7.11 4.56 12.42
CA PHE A 139 -7.66 4.38 11.08
C PHE A 139 -7.57 5.70 10.33
N ALA A 140 -7.26 5.63 9.05
CA ALA A 140 -7.29 6.77 8.14
C ALA A 140 -7.62 6.30 6.72
N SER A 141 -8.29 7.15 5.97
CA SER A 141 -8.50 7.00 4.54
C SER A 141 -8.67 8.37 3.91
N PHE A 142 -8.35 8.48 2.63
CA PHE A 142 -8.74 9.65 1.85
C PHE A 142 -10.25 9.63 1.60
N ALA A 143 -10.84 10.82 1.49
CA ALA A 143 -12.20 10.95 1.03
C ALA A 143 -12.30 10.47 -0.44
N PRO A 144 -13.43 9.85 -0.84
CA PRO A 144 -13.64 9.47 -2.22
C PRO A 144 -13.57 10.71 -3.13
N PRO A 145 -13.18 10.55 -4.41
CA PRO A 145 -13.19 11.65 -5.37
C PRO A 145 -14.59 12.29 -5.43
N ARG A 146 -14.65 13.63 -5.42
CA ARG A 146 -15.91 14.32 -5.69
C ARG A 146 -16.31 14.03 -7.13
N MET A 147 -17.49 13.44 -7.34
CA MET A 147 -18.09 13.35 -8.67
C MET A 147 -18.46 14.78 -9.09
N GLY A 148 -17.81 15.29 -10.13
CA GLY A 148 -18.15 16.54 -10.80
C GLY A 148 -19.13 16.31 -11.94
#